data_AF-A0A852C2T7-F1
#
_entry.id   AF-A0A852C2T7-F1
#
_cell.length_a   1.000
_cell.length_b   1.000
_cell.length_c   1.000
_cell.angle_alpha   90.00
_cell.angle_beta   90.00
_cell.angle_gamma   90.00
#
_symmetry.space_group_name_H-M   'P 1'
#
loop_
_entity.id
_entity.type
_entity.pdbx_description
1 polymer ?
#
loop_
_entity_poly.entity_id
_entity_poly.type
_entity_poly.pdbx_seq_one_letter_code
_entity_poly.pdbx_strand_id
1 'polypeptide(L)'
;MASAVPLVLTLVALLAPGLGVALPGCDYPAHLWCSSWEIAVACQAESRCANLSSPAAPPVEVTLFYESLCPACRWFLVQQLFTTWLLLPTEVLSITLVPYGNAEVGAGPAQCRGCSPWCCQACSDWLFPQERNVSGKWQFQCQHGPEECLGNMIETCLMHEAKNFSSYFPVIFCLESGSSVTKNLEACLQVYAPQLDGGRIAACVQGDTGTALMHHNAQLTQALDPPHQYVPWVVINGKHTDELQEQAQTSLLGLICRLYQ
;
A
#
# COMPACT_ATOMS: atom_id res chain seq x y z
N MET A 1 -31.70 71.31 21.17
CA MET A 1 -32.65 70.24 21.54
C MET A 1 -31.92 68.91 21.35
N ALA A 2 -31.55 68.28 22.46
CA ALA A 2 -30.80 67.03 22.50
C ALA A 2 -31.79 65.86 22.40
N SER A 3 -31.55 64.93 21.47
CA SER A 3 -32.29 63.67 21.40
C SER A 3 -31.43 62.55 21.99
N ALA A 4 -31.94 61.96 23.06
CA ALA A 4 -31.35 60.85 23.79
C ALA A 4 -31.41 59.55 22.96
N VAL A 5 -30.29 58.83 22.91
CA VAL A 5 -30.22 57.44 22.42
C VAL A 5 -30.15 56.53 23.65
N PRO A 6 -31.02 55.53 23.80
CA PRO A 6 -31.02 54.68 24.99
C PRO A 6 -29.88 53.66 24.92
N LEU A 7 -29.10 53.59 26.00
CA LEU A 7 -28.05 52.62 26.25
C LEU A 7 -28.71 51.26 26.56
N VAL A 8 -28.66 50.30 25.63
CA VAL A 8 -29.07 48.92 25.90
C VAL A 8 -27.88 48.17 26.51
N LEU A 9 -27.91 47.97 27.83
CA LEU A 9 -26.99 47.07 28.54
C LEU A 9 -27.28 45.62 28.13
N THR A 10 -26.40 45.01 27.35
CA THR A 10 -26.38 43.57 27.14
C THR A 10 -25.74 42.89 28.35
N LEU A 11 -26.55 42.11 29.07
CA LEU A 11 -26.11 41.27 30.18
C LEU A 11 -25.25 40.13 29.61
N VAL A 12 -23.94 40.13 29.85
CA VAL A 12 -23.08 38.97 29.58
C VAL A 12 -23.37 37.92 30.65
N ALA A 13 -24.20 36.94 30.30
CA ALA A 13 -24.35 35.74 31.11
C ALA A 13 -23.03 34.95 31.05
N LEU A 14 -22.32 34.90 32.18
CA LEU A 14 -21.21 33.98 32.42
C LEU A 14 -21.73 32.54 32.29
N LEU A 15 -21.54 31.92 31.13
CA LEU A 15 -21.66 30.47 30.99
C LEU A 15 -20.44 29.86 31.68
N ALA A 16 -20.66 29.26 32.85
CA ALA A 16 -19.69 28.41 33.51
C ALA A 16 -19.25 27.27 32.57
N PRO A 17 -17.96 26.93 32.49
CA PRO A 17 -17.52 25.71 31.81
C PRO A 17 -17.87 24.54 32.72
N GLY A 18 -19.07 23.98 32.54
CA GLY A 18 -19.61 23.01 33.48
C GLY A 18 -20.85 22.29 32.98
N LEU A 19 -20.85 21.87 31.72
CA LEU A 19 -21.74 20.82 31.23
C LEU A 19 -20.86 19.74 30.61
N GLY A 20 -20.15 19.02 31.49
CA GLY A 20 -19.67 17.70 31.14
C GLY A 20 -20.88 16.83 30.85
N VAL A 21 -20.93 16.25 29.66
CA VAL A 21 -21.83 15.13 29.38
C VAL A 21 -21.56 14.10 30.48
N ALA A 22 -22.57 13.78 31.30
CA ALA A 22 -22.44 12.72 32.28
C ALA A 22 -22.21 11.42 31.50
N LEU A 23 -20.94 11.00 31.43
CA LEU A 23 -20.57 9.70 30.91
C LEU A 23 -21.23 8.63 31.80
N PRO A 24 -21.63 7.48 31.23
CA PRO A 24 -22.16 6.39 32.04
C PRO A 24 -21.16 6.08 33.15
N GLY A 25 -21.64 5.95 34.38
CA GLY A 25 -20.81 5.48 35.48
C GLY A 25 -20.12 4.18 35.08
N CYS A 26 -18.87 4.00 35.46
CA CYS A 26 -18.13 2.78 35.19
C CYS A 26 -18.86 1.58 35.82
N ASP A 27 -19.32 0.64 34.99
CA ASP A 27 -20.00 -0.60 35.43
C ASP A 27 -19.03 -1.62 36.06
N TYR A 28 -17.72 -1.35 36.04
CA TYR A 28 -16.71 -2.19 36.67
C TYR A 28 -16.46 -1.79 38.13
N PRO A 29 -16.38 -2.77 39.06
CA PRO A 29 -15.88 -2.53 40.42
C PRO A 29 -14.49 -1.90 40.43
N ALA A 30 -14.22 -0.99 41.38
CA ALA A 30 -12.97 -0.23 41.48
C ALA A 30 -11.69 -1.10 41.50
N HIS A 31 -11.75 -2.32 42.02
CA HIS A 31 -10.62 -3.25 42.05
C HIS A 31 -10.26 -3.82 40.67
N LEU A 32 -11.15 -3.72 39.68
CA LEU A 32 -10.91 -4.13 38.29
C LEU A 32 -10.47 -2.98 37.39
N TRP A 33 -10.47 -1.74 37.88
CA TRP A 33 -10.16 -0.57 37.04
C TRP A 33 -8.76 -0.64 36.41
N CYS A 34 -7.82 -1.35 37.05
CA CYS A 34 -6.47 -1.56 36.54
C CYS A 34 -6.20 -3.00 36.04
N SER A 35 -7.24 -3.80 35.77
CA SER A 35 -7.04 -5.18 35.28
C SER A 35 -6.79 -5.28 33.78
N SER A 36 -7.20 -4.28 32.99
CA SER A 36 -6.84 -4.14 31.57
C SER A 36 -6.91 -2.68 31.13
N TRP A 37 -6.27 -2.33 30.02
CA TRP A 37 -6.31 -0.98 29.45
C TRP A 37 -7.73 -0.58 29.04
N GLU A 38 -8.50 -1.52 28.48
CA GLU A 38 -9.89 -1.28 28.05
C GLU A 38 -10.78 -0.88 29.24
N ILE A 39 -10.61 -1.56 30.38
CA ILE A 39 -11.37 -1.25 31.60
C ILE A 39 -10.90 0.09 32.18
N ALA A 40 -9.58 0.36 32.17
CA ALA A 40 -9.04 1.64 32.63
C ALA A 40 -9.60 2.82 31.82
N VAL A 41 -9.70 2.68 30.49
CA VAL A 41 -10.30 3.70 29.59
C VAL A 41 -11.80 3.83 29.81
N ALA A 42 -12.53 2.70 29.86
CA ALA A 42 -13.98 2.70 30.11
C ALA A 42 -14.34 3.39 31.44
N CYS A 43 -13.42 3.39 32.40
CA CYS A 43 -13.60 3.94 33.75
C CYS A 43 -12.82 5.23 34.02
N GLN A 44 -12.16 5.80 33.00
CA GLN A 44 -11.32 7.01 33.11
C GLN A 44 -10.27 6.94 34.23
N ALA A 45 -9.70 5.75 34.43
CA ALA A 45 -8.75 5.42 35.48
C ALA A 45 -7.31 5.26 34.95
N GLU A 46 -7.05 5.58 33.69
CA GLU A 46 -5.76 5.40 33.00
C GLU A 46 -4.63 6.07 33.78
N SER A 47 -4.86 7.31 34.24
CA SER A 47 -3.90 8.08 35.05
C SER A 47 -3.57 7.45 36.41
N ARG A 48 -4.40 6.51 36.89
CA ARG A 48 -4.26 5.83 38.19
C ARG A 48 -3.65 4.44 38.05
N CYS A 49 -3.57 3.90 36.84
CA CYS A 49 -3.08 2.56 36.56
C CYS A 49 -1.66 2.60 36.00
N ALA A 50 -0.69 3.01 36.82
CA ALA A 50 0.70 3.25 36.43
C ALA A 50 1.43 2.04 35.81
N ASN A 51 0.93 0.82 36.02
CA ASN A 51 1.51 -0.42 35.48
C ASN A 51 0.75 -0.98 34.27
N LEU A 52 -0.29 -0.30 33.78
CA LEU A 52 -0.96 -0.68 32.54
C LEU A 52 -0.25 -0.03 31.35
N SER A 53 0.27 -0.86 30.46
CA SER A 53 0.68 -0.43 29.13
C SER A 53 -0.55 -0.39 28.22
N SER A 54 -0.70 0.66 27.41
CA SER A 54 -1.65 0.64 26.29
C SER A 54 -1.34 -0.55 25.40
N PRO A 55 -2.34 -1.22 24.80
CA PRO A 55 -2.13 -2.12 23.69
C PRO A 55 -1.29 -1.39 22.64
N ALA A 56 -0.31 -2.09 22.07
CA ALA A 56 0.42 -1.56 20.93
C ALA A 56 -0.56 -1.36 19.77
N ALA A 57 -0.46 -0.21 19.12
CA ALA A 57 -1.21 0.06 17.91
C ALA A 57 -0.92 -1.02 16.84
N PRO A 58 -1.88 -1.35 15.97
CA PRO A 58 -1.56 -2.17 14.81
C PRO A 58 -0.55 -1.43 13.91
N PRO A 59 0.33 -2.16 13.22
CA PRO A 59 1.26 -1.55 12.26
C PRO A 59 0.48 -0.87 11.13
N VAL A 60 1.06 0.20 10.58
CA VAL A 60 0.53 0.82 9.36
C VAL A 60 0.83 -0.11 8.19
N GLU A 61 -0.22 -0.51 7.48
CA GLU A 61 -0.13 -1.39 6.32
C GLU A 61 0.08 -0.55 5.05
N VAL A 62 1.13 -0.86 4.31
CA VAL A 62 1.45 -0.26 3.02
C VAL A 62 1.44 -1.34 1.96
N THR A 63 0.51 -1.27 1.01
CA THR A 63 0.52 -2.13 -0.17
C THR A 63 0.95 -1.31 -1.39
N LEU A 64 1.99 -1.76 -2.07
CA LEU A 64 2.51 -1.15 -3.30
C LEU A 64 2.15 -2.00 -4.51
N PHE A 65 1.36 -1.46 -5.41
CA PHE A 65 1.14 -2.02 -6.74
C PHE A 65 2.06 -1.30 -7.74
N TYR A 66 2.89 -2.06 -8.45
CA TYR A 66 3.98 -1.52 -9.25
C TYR A 66 4.40 -2.46 -10.40
N GLU A 67 5.32 -1.99 -11.25
CA GLU A 67 5.95 -2.78 -12.31
C GLU A 67 7.46 -2.51 -12.40
N SER A 68 8.20 -3.57 -12.73
CA SER A 68 9.67 -3.68 -12.66
C SER A 68 10.47 -2.81 -13.64
N LEU A 69 9.81 -2.14 -14.60
CA LEU A 69 10.48 -1.20 -15.52
C LEU A 69 9.90 0.22 -15.47
N CYS A 70 8.91 0.50 -14.61
CA CYS A 70 8.38 1.85 -14.46
C CYS A 70 9.33 2.74 -13.64
N PRO A 71 9.84 3.86 -14.19
CA PRO A 71 10.79 4.72 -13.48
C PRO A 71 10.27 5.26 -12.14
N ALA A 72 8.99 5.63 -12.07
CA ALA A 72 8.37 6.14 -10.85
C ALA A 72 8.20 5.03 -9.80
N CYS A 73 7.88 3.81 -10.22
CA CYS A 73 7.80 2.65 -9.34
C CYS A 73 9.14 2.36 -8.69
N ARG A 74 10.18 2.28 -9.52
CA ARG A 74 11.56 2.04 -9.09
C ARG A 74 12.05 3.11 -8.14
N TRP A 75 11.80 4.38 -8.45
CA TRP A 75 12.15 5.48 -7.56
C TRP A 75 11.44 5.36 -6.21
N PHE A 76 10.13 5.12 -6.19
CA PHE A 76 9.37 5.00 -4.94
C PHE A 76 9.85 3.80 -4.11
N LEU A 77 10.01 2.62 -4.73
CA LEU A 77 10.46 1.41 -4.06
C LEU A 77 11.84 1.61 -3.42
N VAL A 78 12.79 2.15 -4.17
CA VAL A 78 14.19 2.31 -3.73
C VAL A 78 14.35 3.47 -2.74
N GLN A 79 13.71 4.62 -3.00
CA GLN A 79 13.97 5.86 -2.25
C GLN A 79 13.01 6.09 -1.09
N GLN A 80 11.76 5.64 -1.18
CA GLN A 80 10.75 5.82 -0.14
C GLN A 80 10.51 4.52 0.64
N LEU A 81 10.15 3.44 -0.04
CA LEU A 81 9.69 2.22 0.63
C LEU A 81 10.81 1.48 1.34
N PHE A 82 11.92 1.19 0.64
CA PHE A 82 13.04 0.46 1.21
C PHE A 82 13.74 1.23 2.33
N THR A 83 13.94 2.55 2.16
CA THR A 83 14.54 3.41 3.19
C THR A 83 13.68 3.48 4.44
N THR A 84 12.36 3.58 4.28
CA THR A 84 11.42 3.61 5.41
C THR A 84 11.39 2.26 6.13
N TRP A 85 11.40 1.15 5.40
CA TRP A 85 11.48 -0.20 5.96
C TRP A 85 12.75 -0.44 6.79
N LEU A 86 13.89 0.13 6.39
CA LEU A 86 15.12 0.03 7.17
C LEU A 86 15.06 0.78 8.51
N LEU A 87 14.21 1.82 8.60
CA LEU A 87 14.14 2.71 9.77
C LEU A 87 13.05 2.31 10.76
N LEU A 88 11.98 1.66 10.29
CA LEU A 88 10.82 1.32 11.10
C LEU A 88 10.79 -0.17 11.43
N PRO A 89 10.50 -0.54 12.69
CA PRO A 89 10.42 -1.93 13.08
C PRO A 89 9.08 -2.54 12.63
N THR A 90 8.99 -3.87 12.65
CA THR A 90 7.82 -4.63 12.14
C THR A 90 6.53 -4.38 12.93
N GLU A 91 6.63 -3.86 14.15
CA GLU A 91 5.51 -3.45 14.98
C GLU A 91 4.85 -2.17 14.47
N VAL A 92 5.56 -1.36 13.67
CA VAL A 92 5.08 -0.06 13.16
C VAL A 92 4.67 -0.13 11.70
N LEU A 93 5.34 -0.96 10.88
CA LEU A 93 5.17 -1.01 9.44
C LEU A 93 5.01 -2.44 8.92
N SER A 94 3.94 -2.67 8.18
CA SER A 94 3.71 -3.89 7.39
C SER A 94 3.66 -3.54 5.91
N ILE A 95 4.42 -4.25 5.07
CA ILE A 95 4.52 -3.97 3.63
C ILE A 95 4.03 -5.19 2.83
N THR A 96 3.21 -4.92 1.82
CA THR A 96 2.86 -5.88 0.77
C THR A 96 3.27 -5.33 -0.59
N LEU A 97 3.89 -6.18 -1.41
CA LEU A 97 4.32 -5.85 -2.77
C LEU A 97 3.44 -6.60 -3.77
N VAL A 98 2.99 -5.92 -4.81
CA VAL A 98 2.20 -6.51 -5.90
C VAL A 98 2.82 -6.11 -7.25
N PRO A 99 3.87 -6.83 -7.70
CA PRO A 99 4.46 -6.62 -9.02
C PRO A 99 3.53 -7.17 -10.09
N TYR A 100 2.91 -6.26 -10.85
CA TYR A 100 2.04 -6.59 -11.98
C TYR A 100 1.84 -5.38 -12.88
N GLY A 101 1.57 -4.21 -12.28
CA GLY A 101 1.51 -2.93 -12.99
C GLY A 101 0.19 -2.65 -13.65
N ASN A 102 0.26 -2.00 -14.82
CA ASN A 102 -0.90 -1.60 -15.61
C ASN A 102 -1.45 -2.72 -16.51
N ALA A 103 -0.99 -3.97 -16.37
CA ALA A 103 -1.51 -5.13 -17.13
C ALA A 103 -3.02 -5.33 -16.89
N GLU A 104 -3.89 -5.13 -17.88
CA GLU A 104 -5.33 -5.34 -17.67
C GLU A 104 -5.73 -6.79 -17.94
N VAL A 105 -6.68 -7.37 -17.21
CA VAL A 105 -7.25 -8.67 -17.58
C VAL A 105 -8.19 -8.48 -18.76
N GLY A 106 -7.78 -9.01 -19.92
CA GLY A 106 -8.58 -8.97 -21.12
C GLY A 106 -9.71 -9.99 -21.05
N ALA A 107 -10.92 -9.56 -20.66
CA ALA A 107 -12.09 -10.01 -21.41
C ALA A 107 -11.97 -9.40 -22.82
N GLY A 108 -12.42 -10.11 -23.85
CA GLY A 108 -12.29 -9.68 -25.26
C GLY A 108 -12.71 -8.23 -25.54
N PRO A 109 -12.38 -7.72 -26.74
CA PRO A 109 -12.15 -6.29 -27.00
C PRO A 109 -13.28 -5.40 -26.48
N ALA A 110 -12.92 -4.41 -25.67
CA ALA A 110 -13.79 -3.30 -25.34
C ALA A 110 -14.31 -2.69 -26.65
N GLN A 111 -15.61 -2.75 -26.85
CA GLN A 111 -16.26 -2.30 -28.07
C GLN A 111 -16.20 -0.75 -28.09
N CYS A 112 -15.27 -0.19 -28.87
CA CYS A 112 -15.14 1.24 -29.10
C CYS A 112 -16.50 1.84 -29.51
N ARG A 113 -17.08 2.73 -28.69
CA ARG A 113 -18.28 3.50 -29.06
C ARG A 113 -17.92 4.97 -29.31
N GLY A 114 -17.66 5.29 -30.57
CA GLY A 114 -17.87 6.63 -31.13
C GLY A 114 -16.62 7.46 -31.42
N CYS A 115 -16.51 7.96 -32.66
CA CYS A 115 -15.53 8.94 -33.10
C CYS A 115 -16.04 10.37 -32.86
N SER A 116 -15.22 11.22 -32.23
CA SER A 116 -15.39 12.67 -32.17
C SER A 116 -14.66 13.34 -33.35
N PRO A 117 -15.01 14.55 -33.81
CA PRO A 117 -14.40 15.21 -34.98
C PRO A 117 -12.89 15.43 -34.91
N TRP A 118 -12.27 15.21 -33.74
CA TRP A 118 -10.82 15.33 -33.50
C TRP A 118 -10.11 13.99 -33.30
N CYS A 119 -10.83 12.86 -33.40
CA CYS A 119 -10.29 11.52 -33.18
C CYS A 119 -10.90 10.53 -34.18
N CYS A 120 -10.25 10.40 -35.33
CA CYS A 120 -10.44 9.30 -36.27
C CYS A 120 -9.06 8.72 -36.62
N GLN A 121 -8.49 7.90 -35.73
CA GLN A 121 -7.43 6.96 -36.09
C GLN A 121 -7.75 5.62 -35.40
N ALA A 122 -7.64 4.53 -36.15
CA ALA A 122 -8.17 3.21 -35.89
C ALA A 122 -8.04 2.68 -34.43
N CYS A 123 -9.12 2.12 -33.90
CA CYS A 123 -9.08 1.17 -32.78
C CYS A 123 -8.50 -0.19 -33.25
N SER A 124 -7.25 -0.25 -33.72
CA SER A 124 -6.62 -1.52 -34.12
C SER A 124 -5.23 -1.81 -33.56
N ASP A 125 -4.48 -0.83 -33.02
CA ASP A 125 -3.07 -1.09 -32.67
C ASP A 125 -2.58 -0.36 -31.40
N TRP A 126 -3.46 -0.16 -30.42
CA TRP A 126 -3.02 0.29 -29.10
C TRP A 126 -2.62 -0.92 -28.24
N LEU A 127 -1.30 -1.12 -28.08
CA LEU A 127 -0.66 -1.95 -27.05
C LEU A 127 -1.10 -1.44 -25.66
N PHE A 128 -2.29 -1.85 -25.22
CA PHE A 128 -2.62 -1.82 -23.80
C PHE A 128 -2.08 -3.10 -23.17
N PRO A 129 -1.43 -3.02 -22.00
CA PRO A 129 -1.02 -4.20 -21.24
C PRO A 129 -2.24 -5.12 -21.02
N GLN A 130 -2.10 -6.41 -21.32
CA GLN A 130 -3.21 -7.37 -21.33
C GLN A 130 -2.79 -8.74 -20.83
N GLU A 131 -3.61 -9.34 -19.98
CA GLU A 131 -3.59 -10.77 -19.70
C GLU A 131 -4.64 -11.50 -20.57
N ARG A 132 -4.28 -12.66 -21.15
CA ARG A 132 -5.18 -13.47 -21.96
C ARG A 132 -5.06 -14.94 -21.60
N ASN A 133 -6.20 -15.63 -21.51
CA ASN A 133 -6.21 -17.09 -21.42
C ASN A 133 -6.12 -17.70 -22.82
N VAL A 134 -4.98 -18.29 -23.15
CA VAL A 134 -4.75 -18.98 -24.41
C VAL A 134 -4.66 -20.47 -24.12
N SER A 135 -5.72 -21.21 -24.46
CA SER A 135 -5.78 -22.67 -24.31
C SER A 135 -5.52 -23.18 -22.88
N GLY A 136 -6.04 -22.47 -21.88
CA GLY A 136 -5.89 -22.82 -20.46
C GLY A 136 -4.63 -22.26 -19.80
N LYS A 137 -3.78 -21.51 -20.53
CA LYS A 137 -2.60 -20.84 -19.99
C LYS A 137 -2.73 -19.33 -20.09
N TRP A 138 -2.44 -18.63 -19.00
CA TRP A 138 -2.40 -17.17 -18.98
C TRP A 138 -1.13 -16.66 -19.66
N GLN A 139 -1.29 -15.64 -20.51
CA GLN A 139 -0.20 -14.90 -21.14
C GLN A 139 -0.33 -13.44 -20.77
N PHE A 140 0.79 -12.78 -20.52
CA PHE A 140 0.85 -11.40 -20.04
C PHE A 140 1.51 -10.49 -21.07
N GLN A 141 0.95 -9.31 -21.27
CA GLN A 141 1.50 -8.21 -22.05
C GLN A 141 1.65 -7.01 -21.13
N CYS A 142 2.82 -6.40 -21.11
CA CYS A 142 3.18 -5.32 -20.20
C CYS A 142 3.57 -4.07 -20.99
N GLN A 143 3.50 -2.89 -20.36
CA GLN A 143 3.63 -1.59 -21.04
C GLN A 143 5.04 -1.37 -21.57
N HIS A 144 6.04 -1.87 -20.83
CA HIS A 144 7.45 -1.77 -21.19
C HIS A 144 7.97 -3.06 -21.86
N GLY A 145 7.06 -3.84 -22.46
CA GLY A 145 7.38 -5.01 -23.26
C GLY A 145 7.66 -6.29 -22.44
N PRO A 146 8.20 -7.33 -23.07
CA PRO A 146 8.35 -8.65 -22.44
C PRO A 146 9.38 -8.67 -21.29
N GLU A 147 10.32 -7.72 -21.26
CA GLU A 147 11.30 -7.64 -20.17
C GLU A 147 10.65 -7.23 -18.85
N GLU A 148 9.65 -6.33 -18.89
CA GLU A 148 8.85 -5.99 -17.70
C GLU A 148 8.01 -7.16 -17.21
N CYS A 149 7.35 -7.87 -18.13
CA CYS A 149 6.59 -9.07 -17.73
C CYS A 149 7.50 -10.11 -17.07
N LEU A 150 8.71 -10.30 -17.61
CA LEU A 150 9.71 -11.19 -17.03
C LEU A 150 10.19 -10.67 -15.66
N GLY A 151 10.44 -9.38 -15.51
CA GLY A 151 10.82 -8.77 -14.23
C GLY A 151 9.75 -8.95 -13.16
N ASN A 152 8.49 -8.64 -13.48
CA ASN A 152 7.35 -8.83 -12.57
C ASN A 152 7.21 -10.31 -12.17
N MET A 153 7.40 -11.23 -13.11
CA MET A 153 7.38 -12.67 -12.85
C MET A 153 8.55 -13.12 -11.94
N ILE A 154 9.76 -12.60 -12.17
CA ILE A 154 10.93 -12.88 -11.32
C ILE A 154 10.67 -12.43 -9.89
N GLU A 155 10.18 -11.21 -9.68
CA GLU A 155 9.90 -10.67 -8.35
C GLU A 155 8.80 -11.46 -7.64
N THR A 156 7.73 -11.79 -8.37
CA THR A 156 6.63 -12.63 -7.88
C THR A 156 7.13 -14.02 -7.43
N CYS A 157 7.94 -14.68 -8.26
CA CYS A 157 8.50 -15.99 -7.95
C CYS A 157 9.55 -15.95 -6.83
N LEU A 158 10.36 -14.89 -6.77
CA LEU A 158 11.29 -14.65 -5.68
C LEU A 158 10.54 -14.55 -4.34
N MET A 159 9.45 -13.79 -4.29
CA MET A 159 8.61 -13.69 -3.09
C MET A 159 8.03 -15.06 -2.69
N HIS A 160 7.56 -15.83 -3.66
CA HIS A 160 7.02 -17.18 -3.43
C HIS A 160 8.06 -18.16 -2.85
N GLU A 161 9.25 -18.23 -3.46
CA GLU A 161 10.30 -19.16 -3.05
C GLU A 161 10.94 -18.73 -1.72
N ALA A 162 11.17 -17.44 -1.52
CA ALA A 162 11.79 -16.92 -0.32
C ALA A 162 10.86 -16.96 0.90
N LYS A 163 9.54 -16.74 0.69
CA LYS A 163 8.45 -16.66 1.69
C LYS A 163 8.58 -15.54 2.72
N ASN A 164 9.78 -15.28 3.22
CA ASN A 164 10.08 -14.30 4.24
C ASN A 164 10.38 -12.94 3.62
N PHE A 165 9.65 -11.91 4.04
CA PHE A 165 9.79 -10.53 3.56
C PHE A 165 11.22 -10.00 3.69
N SER A 166 11.85 -10.20 4.85
CA SER A 166 13.23 -9.76 5.11
C SER A 166 14.26 -10.48 4.23
N SER A 167 13.90 -11.61 3.59
CA SER A 167 14.77 -12.32 2.65
C SER A 167 14.62 -11.82 1.22
N TYR A 168 13.38 -11.63 0.72
CA TYR A 168 13.18 -11.20 -0.67
C TYR A 168 13.27 -9.70 -0.87
N PHE A 169 12.87 -8.88 0.11
CA PHE A 169 12.75 -7.44 -0.14
C PHE A 169 14.11 -6.75 -0.43
N PRO A 170 15.21 -7.10 0.25
CA PRO A 170 16.54 -6.60 -0.13
C PRO A 170 17.00 -7.06 -1.52
N VAL A 171 16.59 -8.26 -1.96
CA VAL A 171 16.86 -8.76 -3.32
C VAL A 171 16.06 -7.96 -4.35
N ILE A 172 14.77 -7.70 -4.11
CA ILE A 172 13.92 -6.85 -4.98
C ILE A 172 14.51 -5.43 -5.05
N PHE A 173 14.88 -4.83 -3.92
CA PHE A 173 15.57 -3.54 -3.88
C PHE A 173 16.83 -3.52 -4.77
N CYS A 174 17.63 -4.59 -4.73
CA CYS A 174 18.83 -4.71 -5.55
C CYS A 174 18.51 -4.79 -7.05
N LEU A 175 17.52 -5.61 -7.42
CA LEU A 175 17.06 -5.74 -8.80
C LEU A 175 16.57 -4.39 -9.34
N GLU A 176 15.70 -3.73 -8.57
CA GLU A 176 15.06 -2.46 -8.93
C GLU A 176 15.99 -1.25 -8.87
N SER A 177 17.12 -1.36 -8.17
CA SER A 177 18.21 -0.39 -8.21
C SER A 177 19.18 -0.62 -9.38
N GLY A 178 19.17 -1.82 -9.96
CA GLY A 178 20.15 -2.24 -10.96
C GLY A 178 19.84 -1.76 -12.39
N SER A 179 20.78 -1.96 -13.31
CA SER A 179 20.56 -1.61 -14.73
C SER A 179 19.55 -2.51 -15.46
N SER A 180 19.29 -3.71 -14.96
CA SER A 180 18.30 -4.65 -15.52
C SER A 180 17.79 -5.58 -14.41
N VAL A 181 16.47 -5.57 -14.20
CA VAL A 181 15.80 -6.46 -13.24
C VAL A 181 15.97 -7.93 -13.63
N THR A 182 16.00 -8.22 -14.94
CA THR A 182 16.03 -9.60 -15.45
C THR A 182 17.41 -10.25 -15.42
N LYS A 183 18.48 -9.45 -15.45
CA LYS A 183 19.87 -9.95 -15.53
C LYS A 183 20.60 -9.96 -14.19
N ASN A 184 20.12 -9.21 -13.21
CA ASN A 184 20.83 -9.01 -11.94
C ASN A 184 20.44 -10.02 -10.85
N LEU A 185 19.52 -10.95 -11.11
CA LEU A 185 18.97 -11.87 -10.10
C LEU A 185 20.08 -12.63 -9.36
N GLU A 186 20.99 -13.30 -10.06
CA GLU A 186 22.05 -14.08 -9.41
C GLU A 186 22.96 -13.21 -8.54
N ALA A 187 23.37 -12.04 -9.03
CA ALA A 187 24.22 -11.12 -8.28
C ALA A 187 23.49 -10.59 -7.02
N CYS A 188 22.21 -10.26 -7.13
CA CYS A 188 21.42 -9.79 -6.00
C CYS A 188 21.16 -10.90 -4.96
N LEU A 189 20.90 -12.13 -5.42
CA LEU A 189 20.79 -13.29 -4.54
C LEU A 189 22.10 -13.55 -3.79
N GLN A 190 23.24 -13.52 -4.48
CA GLN A 190 24.56 -13.71 -3.87
C GLN A 190 24.81 -12.74 -2.69
N VAL A 191 24.36 -11.49 -2.82
CA VAL A 191 24.59 -10.44 -1.82
C VAL A 191 23.61 -10.53 -0.66
N TYR A 192 22.32 -10.70 -0.96
CA TYR A 192 21.26 -10.51 0.03
C TYR A 192 20.61 -11.81 0.52
N ALA A 193 20.67 -12.89 -0.26
CA ALA A 193 20.04 -14.15 0.06
C ALA A 193 20.77 -15.36 -0.58
N PRO A 194 22.06 -15.59 -0.28
CA PRO A 194 22.87 -16.63 -0.92
C PRO A 194 22.37 -18.06 -0.65
N GLN A 195 21.51 -18.23 0.34
CA GLN A 195 20.83 -19.49 0.65
C GLN A 195 19.68 -19.85 -0.28
N LEU A 196 19.17 -18.88 -1.06
CA LEU A 196 18.07 -19.13 -1.99
C LEU A 196 18.59 -19.74 -3.29
N ASP A 197 17.92 -20.80 -3.72
CA ASP A 197 18.23 -21.51 -4.95
C ASP A 197 17.63 -20.77 -6.15
N GLY A 198 18.47 -20.06 -6.89
CA GLY A 198 18.08 -19.37 -8.13
C GLY A 198 17.46 -20.31 -9.17
N GLY A 199 17.79 -21.59 -9.16
CA GLY A 199 17.18 -22.61 -10.02
C GLY A 199 15.70 -22.84 -9.73
N ARG A 200 15.28 -22.76 -8.45
CA ARG A 200 13.86 -22.84 -8.09
C ARG A 200 13.08 -21.62 -8.54
N ILE A 201 13.66 -20.43 -8.39
CA ILE A 201 13.06 -19.19 -8.88
C ILE A 201 12.90 -19.26 -10.40
N ALA A 202 13.93 -19.69 -11.13
CA ALA A 202 13.86 -19.87 -12.58
C ALA A 202 12.80 -20.91 -13.00
N ALA A 203 12.67 -22.01 -12.26
CA ALA A 203 11.65 -23.02 -12.50
C ALA A 203 10.23 -22.47 -12.24
N CYS A 204 10.04 -21.65 -11.21
CA CYS A 204 8.79 -20.94 -10.96
C CYS A 204 8.44 -19.99 -12.12
N VAL A 205 9.41 -19.18 -12.58
CA VAL A 205 9.24 -18.20 -13.66
C VAL A 205 8.80 -18.85 -14.97
N GLN A 206 9.34 -20.03 -15.28
CA GLN A 206 9.02 -20.79 -16.50
C GLN A 206 7.79 -21.70 -16.33
N GLY A 207 7.30 -21.87 -15.10
CA GLY A 207 6.30 -22.85 -14.74
C GLY A 207 4.88 -22.29 -14.64
N ASP A 208 3.93 -23.22 -14.49
CA ASP A 208 2.53 -22.86 -14.26
C ASP A 208 2.33 -22.18 -12.89
N THR A 209 3.24 -22.41 -11.92
CA THR A 209 3.26 -21.72 -10.62
C THR A 209 3.43 -20.21 -10.78
N GLY A 210 4.46 -19.75 -11.49
CA GLY A 210 4.67 -18.33 -11.74
C GLY A 210 3.49 -17.72 -12.50
N THR A 211 3.00 -18.42 -13.51
CA THR A 211 1.80 -18.02 -14.26
C THR A 211 0.58 -17.80 -13.34
N ALA A 212 0.32 -18.73 -12.42
CA ALA A 212 -0.78 -18.62 -11.47
C ALA A 212 -0.59 -17.46 -10.46
N LEU A 213 0.64 -17.25 -9.99
CA LEU A 213 0.96 -16.15 -9.07
C LEU A 213 0.83 -14.79 -9.75
N MET A 214 1.31 -14.65 -10.99
CA MET A 214 1.18 -13.42 -11.76
C MET A 214 -0.29 -13.10 -12.07
N HIS A 215 -1.10 -14.12 -12.38
CA HIS A 215 -2.56 -13.97 -12.51
C HIS A 215 -3.22 -13.58 -11.17
N HIS A 216 -2.75 -14.12 -10.05
CA HIS A 216 -3.24 -13.69 -8.74
C HIS A 216 -2.96 -12.21 -8.48
N ASN A 217 -1.75 -11.73 -8.80
CA ASN A 217 -1.44 -10.30 -8.71
C ASN A 217 -2.33 -9.46 -9.65
N ALA A 218 -2.69 -9.99 -10.82
CA ALA A 218 -3.68 -9.37 -11.70
C ALA A 218 -5.02 -9.16 -11.00
N GLN A 219 -5.56 -10.23 -10.40
CA GLN A 219 -6.83 -10.19 -9.68
C GLN A 219 -6.80 -9.19 -8.52
N LEU A 220 -5.71 -9.15 -7.75
CA LEU A 220 -5.53 -8.15 -6.68
C LEU A 220 -5.54 -6.72 -7.23
N THR A 221 -4.84 -6.49 -8.33
CA THR A 221 -4.73 -5.17 -8.97
C THR A 221 -6.08 -4.72 -9.54
N GLN A 222 -6.88 -5.64 -10.08
CA GLN A 222 -8.22 -5.35 -10.60
C GLN A 222 -9.26 -5.12 -9.51
N ALA A 223 -9.08 -5.72 -8.35
CA ALA A 223 -9.97 -5.56 -7.21
C ALA A 223 -9.78 -4.21 -6.48
N LEU A 224 -8.83 -3.38 -6.92
CA LEU A 224 -8.63 -2.04 -6.37
C LEU A 224 -9.89 -1.18 -6.53
N ASP A 225 -10.30 -0.57 -5.43
CA ASP A 225 -11.38 0.42 -5.37
C ASP A 225 -10.87 1.69 -4.66
N PRO A 226 -10.74 2.82 -5.37
CA PRO A 226 -11.00 2.98 -6.80
C PRO A 226 -9.98 2.22 -7.66
N PRO A 227 -10.32 1.87 -8.92
CA PRO A 227 -9.35 1.30 -9.85
C PRO A 227 -8.14 2.22 -10.00
N HIS A 228 -6.94 1.62 -10.02
CA HIS A 228 -5.70 2.37 -10.22
C HIS A 228 -5.71 3.09 -11.58
N GLN A 229 -5.18 4.31 -11.60
CA GLN A 229 -5.08 5.12 -12.83
C GLN A 229 -3.66 5.19 -13.38
N TYR A 230 -2.68 4.81 -12.55
CA TYR A 230 -1.26 4.80 -12.84
C TYR A 230 -0.54 3.96 -11.78
N VAL A 231 0.73 3.67 -12.02
CA VAL A 231 1.64 3.08 -11.03
C VAL A 231 2.86 3.99 -10.81
N PRO A 232 3.46 4.04 -9.60
CA PRO A 232 3.13 3.22 -8.43
C PRO A 232 1.80 3.64 -7.78
N TRP A 233 1.00 2.65 -7.38
CA TRP A 233 -0.25 2.87 -6.68
C TRP A 233 -0.11 2.40 -5.23
N VAL A 234 -0.21 3.35 -4.29
CA VAL A 234 0.04 3.13 -2.87
C VAL A 234 -1.29 3.05 -2.12
N VAL A 235 -1.47 1.96 -1.38
CA VAL A 235 -2.63 1.74 -0.51
C VAL A 235 -2.14 1.75 0.93
N ILE A 236 -2.73 2.61 1.77
CA ILE A 236 -2.40 2.75 3.19
C ILE A 236 -3.58 2.27 4.02
N ASN A 237 -3.38 1.28 4.89
CA ASN A 237 -4.43 0.67 5.72
C ASN A 237 -5.68 0.29 4.90
N GLY A 238 -5.46 -0.34 3.74
CA GLY A 238 -6.53 -0.76 2.82
C GLY A 238 -7.22 0.36 2.04
N LYS A 239 -6.76 1.62 2.12
CA LYS A 239 -7.36 2.76 1.42
C LYS A 239 -6.36 3.48 0.53
N HIS A 240 -6.82 3.87 -0.65
CA HIS A 240 -6.13 4.82 -1.53
C HIS A 240 -6.88 6.16 -1.57
N THR A 241 -6.14 7.27 -1.54
CA THR A 241 -6.61 8.61 -1.91
C THR A 241 -5.45 9.38 -2.55
N ASP A 242 -5.77 10.37 -3.38
CA ASP A 242 -4.75 11.25 -3.98
C ASP A 242 -3.86 11.90 -2.91
N GLU A 243 -4.45 12.29 -1.78
CA GLU A 243 -3.72 12.87 -0.64
C GLU A 243 -2.75 11.86 0.00
N LEU A 244 -3.17 10.61 0.23
CA LEU A 244 -2.29 9.58 0.78
C LEU A 244 -1.17 9.23 -0.20
N GLN A 245 -1.48 9.16 -1.49
CA GLN A 245 -0.50 8.93 -2.55
C GLN A 245 0.56 10.05 -2.58
N GLU A 246 0.14 11.32 -2.57
CA GLU A 246 1.05 12.47 -2.57
C GLU A 246 1.92 12.50 -1.29
N GLN A 247 1.32 12.26 -0.12
CA GLN A 247 2.05 12.22 1.14
C GLN A 247 3.06 11.06 1.17
N ALA A 248 2.70 9.88 0.67
CA ALA A 248 3.59 8.73 0.57
C ALA A 248 4.77 9.01 -0.37
N GLN A 249 4.52 9.63 -1.53
CA GLN A 249 5.57 9.99 -2.49
C GLN A 249 6.50 11.09 -1.96
N THR A 250 5.98 11.99 -1.13
CA THR A 250 6.76 13.08 -0.52
C THR A 250 7.63 12.58 0.63
N SER A 251 7.03 11.87 1.58
CA SER A 251 7.71 11.29 2.73
C SER A 251 6.90 10.14 3.31
N LEU A 252 7.16 8.93 2.84
CA LEU A 252 6.49 7.73 3.35
C LEU A 252 6.75 7.52 4.84
N LEU A 253 8.01 7.69 5.27
CA LEU A 253 8.39 7.65 6.69
C LEU A 253 7.56 8.64 7.52
N GLY A 254 7.47 9.90 7.08
CA GLY A 254 6.71 10.92 7.78
C GLY A 254 5.22 10.60 7.84
N LEU A 255 4.66 10.01 6.76
CA LEU A 255 3.27 9.56 6.73
C LEU A 255 3.02 8.42 7.73
N ILE A 256 3.85 7.38 7.74
CA ILE A 256 3.68 6.24 8.65
C ILE A 256 3.78 6.70 10.11
N CYS A 257 4.77 7.54 10.44
CA CYS A 257 4.92 8.07 11.80
C CYS A 257 3.71 8.92 12.25
N ARG A 258 2.95 9.54 11.34
CA ARG A 258 1.71 10.26 11.68
C ARG A 258 0.52 9.33 11.89
N LEU A 259 0.49 8.20 11.19
CA LEU A 259 -0.64 7.26 11.20
C LEU A 259 -0.53 6.22 12.31
N TYR A 260 0.67 5.89 12.76
CA TYR A 260 0.89 5.00 13.88
C TYR A 260 0.61 5.74 15.21
N GLN A 261 -0.45 5.35 15.94
CA GLN A 261 -0.94 5.99 17.17
C GLN A 261 -1.07 5.00 18.32
#